data_AF-A0AAU2RLL8-F1
#
_entry.id   AF-A0AAU2RLL8-F1
#
_cell.length_a   1.000
_cell.length_b   1.000
_cell.length_c   1.000
_cell.angle_alpha   90.00
_cell.angle_beta   90.00
_cell.angle_gamma   90.00
#
_symmetry.space_group_name_H-M   'P 1'
#
loop_
_entity.id
_entity.type
_entity.pdbx_description
1 polymer ?
#
loop_
_entity_poly.entity_id
_entity_poly.type
_entity_poly.pdbx_seq_one_letter_code
_entity_poly.pdbx_strand_id
1 'polypeptide(L)'
;MPKKNGDADASLRLEFGPATNVLVGENDSGKTAVIDAIRLCLLTTAADFQRITRDDFHVGPHGRADTFTITCGFKDLTTEEQAVFLELLTTDDSGNVALYITVKAQLMDPLRPHRVSVTTRTGRNGQGPVLDGAARELLKATYLRPLRDAEAELRSGRGSRLSQILVGYPAMREQGEDDFDEESGSASTLVGILCRAERHISDNEAVKTARDDINTGYLQKFSIGSDVLRGEIGVAGDATLAHALERLELILFAGTGEWTKHGLGYNNALFMSAELLLLRNSAFAALLLIEEPEAHLNPQLQTRIMDLLRERAEAAETQAHHPSRSSSPPTAPTSPWPSRSNTSPWLRANPPSVLPQG
;
A
#
# COMPACT_ATOMS: atom_id res chain seq x y z
N MET A 1 -30.50 -1.22 -9.92
CA MET A 1 -31.31 -2.35 -10.45
C MET A 1 -31.50 -2.18 -11.96
N PRO A 2 -30.95 -3.03 -12.84
CA PRO A 2 -31.41 -3.07 -14.22
C PRO A 2 -32.65 -3.96 -14.31
N LYS A 3 -33.80 -3.39 -14.69
CA LYS A 3 -35.02 -4.17 -14.98
C LYS A 3 -35.09 -4.48 -16.47
N LYS A 4 -34.96 -5.77 -16.81
CA LYS A 4 -35.86 -6.55 -17.69
C LYS A 4 -35.34 -7.99 -17.75
N ASN A 5 -36.12 -8.94 -17.21
CA ASN A 5 -35.94 -10.39 -17.26
C ASN A 5 -34.76 -11.02 -16.49
N GLY A 6 -34.62 -10.77 -15.18
CA GLY A 6 -33.47 -11.29 -14.39
C GLY A 6 -33.75 -11.91 -13.01
N ASP A 7 -35.00 -12.07 -12.56
CA ASP A 7 -35.31 -12.48 -11.18
C ASP A 7 -35.21 -14.01 -10.90
N ALA A 8 -34.34 -14.73 -11.62
CA ALA A 8 -34.06 -16.13 -11.31
C ALA A 8 -32.67 -16.35 -10.71
N ASP A 9 -31.74 -15.41 -10.89
CA ASP A 9 -30.39 -15.53 -10.35
C ASP A 9 -29.93 -14.14 -9.89
N ALA A 10 -29.96 -13.90 -8.57
CA ALA A 10 -29.53 -12.63 -7.95
C ALA A 10 -28.00 -12.48 -7.95
N SER A 11 -27.30 -13.12 -8.88
CA SER A 11 -25.86 -13.12 -9.01
C SER A 11 -25.40 -12.18 -10.13
N LEU A 12 -24.29 -11.49 -9.88
CA LEU A 12 -23.62 -10.65 -10.86
C LEU A 12 -22.25 -11.24 -11.15
N ARG A 13 -21.96 -11.48 -12.44
CA ARG A 13 -20.64 -11.92 -12.89
C ARG A 13 -20.08 -10.90 -13.87
N LEU A 14 -18.89 -10.40 -13.54
CA LEU A 14 -18.14 -9.45 -14.36
C LEU A 14 -16.78 -10.05 -14.70
N GLU A 15 -16.30 -9.79 -15.90
CA GLU A 15 -14.95 -10.15 -16.34
C GLU A 15 -14.20 -8.85 -16.63
N PHE A 16 -13.03 -8.69 -16.02
CA PHE A 16 -12.17 -7.53 -16.17
C PHE A 16 -10.98 -7.89 -17.05
N GLY A 17 -10.60 -6.98 -17.95
CA GLY A 17 -9.39 -7.11 -18.76
C GLY A 17 -8.12 -6.77 -17.97
N PRO A 18 -6.93 -7.05 -18.52
CA PRO A 18 -5.64 -6.87 -17.85
C PRO A 18 -5.23 -5.41 -17.64
N ALA A 19 -5.82 -4.48 -18.41
CA ALA A 19 -5.48 -3.06 -18.37
C ALA A 19 -6.57 -2.23 -17.66
N THR A 20 -6.91 -1.05 -18.20
CA THR A 20 -7.92 -0.16 -17.61
C THR A 20 -9.33 -0.66 -17.88
N ASN A 21 -10.11 -0.85 -16.82
CA ASN A 21 -11.53 -1.20 -16.89
C ASN A 21 -12.37 -0.01 -16.40
N VAL A 22 -13.40 0.38 -17.17
CA VAL A 22 -14.26 1.53 -16.84
C VAL A 22 -15.70 1.05 -16.61
N LEU A 23 -16.23 1.29 -15.41
CA LEU A 23 -17.61 1.00 -15.06
C LEU A 23 -18.47 2.25 -15.27
N VAL A 24 -19.39 2.21 -16.25
CA VAL A 24 -20.29 3.32 -16.58
C VAL A 24 -21.74 2.91 -16.35
N GLY A 25 -22.55 3.82 -15.82
CA GLY A 25 -23.97 3.61 -15.59
C GLY A 25 -24.57 4.72 -14.72
N GLU A 26 -25.89 4.69 -14.56
CA GLU A 26 -26.62 5.67 -13.73
C GLU A 26 -26.18 5.64 -12.26
N ASN A 27 -26.44 6.72 -11.51
CA ASN A 27 -26.25 6.72 -10.06
C ASN A 27 -27.11 5.62 -9.42
N ASP A 28 -26.61 5.01 -8.34
CA ASP A 28 -27.26 3.89 -7.64
C ASP A 28 -27.49 2.63 -8.51
N SER A 29 -26.79 2.50 -9.63
CA SER A 29 -26.85 1.30 -10.49
C SER A 29 -26.08 0.10 -9.92
N GLY A 30 -25.24 0.31 -8.90
CA GLY A 30 -24.41 -0.73 -8.26
C GLY A 30 -22.90 -0.63 -8.56
N LYS A 31 -22.43 0.42 -9.25
CA LYS A 31 -21.00 0.62 -9.57
C LYS A 31 -20.12 0.61 -8.31
N THR A 32 -20.49 1.42 -7.31
CA THR A 32 -19.78 1.48 -6.01
C THR A 32 -19.84 0.12 -5.30
N ALA A 33 -20.96 -0.60 -5.40
CA ALA A 33 -21.07 -1.94 -4.80
C ALA A 33 -20.10 -2.95 -5.43
N VAL A 34 -19.77 -2.82 -6.73
CA VAL A 34 -18.74 -3.64 -7.37
C VAL A 34 -17.34 -3.31 -6.82
N ILE A 35 -17.02 -2.03 -6.65
CA ILE A 35 -15.75 -1.59 -6.05
C ILE A 35 -15.65 -2.10 -4.60
N ASP A 36 -16.70 -1.93 -3.80
CA ASP A 36 -16.77 -2.42 -2.43
C ASP A 36 -16.64 -3.93 -2.34
N ALA A 37 -17.21 -4.68 -3.30
CA ALA A 37 -17.05 -6.12 -3.36
C ALA A 37 -15.59 -6.54 -3.55
N ILE A 38 -14.84 -5.83 -4.41
CA ILE A 38 -13.41 -6.05 -4.59
C ILE A 38 -12.64 -5.69 -3.30
N ARG A 39 -12.97 -4.55 -2.68
CA ARG A 39 -12.35 -4.11 -1.42
C ARG A 39 -12.59 -5.11 -0.28
N LEU A 40 -13.77 -5.70 -0.17
CA LEU A 40 -14.07 -6.72 0.85
C LEU A 40 -13.27 -8.02 0.62
N CYS A 41 -13.05 -8.40 -0.63
CA CYS A 41 -12.25 -9.58 -0.98
C CYS A 41 -10.75 -9.38 -0.76
N LEU A 42 -10.20 -8.27 -1.24
CA LEU A 42 -8.76 -8.06 -1.34
C LEU A 42 -8.18 -7.21 -0.21
N LEU A 43 -9.04 -6.48 0.50
CA LEU A 43 -8.65 -5.33 1.32
C LEU A 43 -7.90 -4.26 0.52
N THR A 44 -7.55 -3.20 1.24
CA THR A 44 -6.89 -2.03 0.71
C THR A 44 -5.56 -1.80 1.42
N THR A 45 -4.64 -1.13 0.72
CA THR A 45 -3.35 -0.73 1.28
C THR A 45 -3.51 0.35 2.35
N ALA A 46 -4.44 1.28 2.15
CA ALA A 46 -4.94 2.12 3.24
C ALA A 46 -5.69 1.22 4.23
N ALA A 47 -5.51 1.38 5.53
CA ALA A 47 -6.21 0.55 6.53
C ALA A 47 -7.70 0.93 6.69
N ASP A 48 -8.40 1.25 5.60
CA ASP A 48 -9.82 1.58 5.59
C ASP A 48 -10.67 0.30 5.62
N PHE A 49 -10.94 -0.18 6.83
CA PHE A 49 -11.77 -1.36 7.02
C PHE A 49 -13.26 -1.04 6.84
N GLN A 50 -13.86 -1.56 5.77
CA GLN A 50 -15.31 -1.58 5.59
C GLN A 50 -15.91 -2.81 6.28
N ARG A 51 -16.75 -2.57 7.30
CA ARG A 51 -17.44 -3.65 7.99
C ARG A 51 -18.72 -4.03 7.25
N ILE A 52 -18.90 -5.33 7.00
CA ILE A 52 -20.18 -5.87 6.50
C ILE A 52 -21.25 -5.71 7.59
N THR A 53 -22.37 -5.14 7.20
CA THR A 53 -23.55 -4.87 8.01
C THR A 53 -24.76 -5.61 7.47
N ARG A 54 -25.88 -5.52 8.19
CA ARG A 54 -27.15 -6.09 7.73
C ARG A 54 -27.62 -5.46 6.41
N ASP A 55 -27.27 -4.20 6.16
CA ASP A 55 -27.78 -3.48 5.00
C ASP A 55 -27.16 -3.94 3.68
N ASP A 56 -26.00 -4.58 3.73
CA ASP A 56 -25.28 -5.12 2.56
C ASP A 56 -25.94 -6.39 1.98
N PHE A 57 -26.91 -6.99 2.69
CA PHE A 57 -27.61 -8.18 2.21
C PHE A 57 -28.75 -7.80 1.27
N HIS A 58 -28.82 -8.45 0.11
CA HIS A 58 -29.87 -8.20 -0.89
C HIS A 58 -31.30 -8.27 -0.31
N VAL A 59 -32.14 -7.30 -0.66
CA VAL A 59 -33.56 -7.27 -0.30
C VAL A 59 -34.39 -7.53 -1.55
N GLY A 60 -34.98 -8.73 -1.62
CA GLY A 60 -35.86 -9.13 -2.70
C GLY A 60 -37.35 -9.10 -2.31
N PRO A 61 -38.24 -9.58 -3.20
CA PRO A 61 -39.69 -9.64 -2.94
C PRO A 61 -40.07 -10.47 -1.70
N HIS A 62 -39.23 -11.43 -1.33
CA HIS A 62 -39.45 -12.35 -0.21
C HIS A 62 -38.72 -11.93 1.08
N GLY A 63 -38.20 -10.70 1.12
CA GLY A 63 -37.45 -10.17 2.25
C GLY A 63 -35.95 -10.14 2.01
N ARG A 64 -35.19 -9.93 3.09
CA ARG A 64 -33.73 -9.81 3.07
C ARG A 64 -33.09 -11.19 3.06
N ALA A 65 -32.04 -11.37 2.26
CA ALA A 65 -31.23 -12.57 2.27
C ALA A 65 -30.44 -12.70 3.59
N ASP A 66 -30.24 -13.93 4.05
CA ASP A 66 -29.47 -14.22 5.26
C ASP A 66 -27.98 -14.46 4.96
N THR A 67 -27.63 -14.64 3.69
CA THR A 67 -26.27 -14.94 3.22
C THR A 67 -25.98 -14.24 1.90
N PHE A 68 -24.71 -13.85 1.68
CA PHE A 68 -24.19 -13.55 0.36
C PHE A 68 -22.75 -14.05 0.20
N THR A 69 -22.31 -14.17 -1.05
CA THR A 69 -20.94 -14.58 -1.39
C THR A 69 -20.37 -13.64 -2.44
N ILE A 70 -19.10 -13.26 -2.27
CA ILE A 70 -18.31 -12.50 -3.25
C ILE A 70 -17.10 -13.34 -3.60
N THR A 71 -16.82 -13.51 -4.89
CA THR A 71 -15.66 -14.25 -5.38
C THR A 71 -14.88 -13.42 -6.38
N CYS A 72 -13.63 -13.11 -6.04
CA CYS A 72 -12.65 -12.52 -6.97
C CYS A 72 -11.76 -13.64 -7.52
N GLY A 73 -11.66 -13.73 -8.84
CA GLY A 73 -10.83 -14.72 -9.52
C GLY A 73 -9.73 -14.06 -10.33
N PHE A 74 -8.49 -14.47 -10.09
CA PHE A 74 -7.31 -14.10 -10.87
C PHE A 74 -6.94 -15.27 -11.77
N LYS A 75 -7.03 -15.04 -13.07
CA LYS A 75 -6.71 -16.01 -14.13
C LYS A 75 -5.43 -15.57 -14.84
N ASP A 76 -4.91 -16.44 -15.69
CA ASP A 76 -3.76 -16.15 -16.56
C ASP A 76 -2.50 -15.75 -15.76
N LEU A 77 -2.34 -16.34 -14.58
CA LEU A 77 -1.19 -16.15 -13.69
C LEU A 77 0.08 -16.68 -14.35
N THR A 78 1.15 -15.91 -14.32
CA THR A 78 2.49 -16.35 -14.73
C THR A 78 3.01 -17.46 -13.82
N THR A 79 4.05 -18.19 -14.26
CA THR A 79 4.66 -19.27 -13.45
C THR A 79 5.20 -18.77 -12.10
N GLU A 80 5.79 -17.56 -12.10
CA GLU A 80 6.30 -16.94 -10.87
C GLU A 80 5.16 -16.60 -9.91
N GLU A 81 4.07 -16.05 -10.45
CA GLU A 81 2.86 -15.76 -9.69
C GLU A 81 2.20 -17.03 -9.15
N GLN A 82 2.13 -18.10 -9.94
CA GLN A 82 1.63 -19.40 -9.47
C GLN A 82 2.50 -19.98 -8.35
N ALA A 83 3.83 -19.82 -8.42
CA ALA A 83 4.73 -20.31 -7.38
C ALA A 83 4.50 -19.60 -6.03
N VAL A 84 4.22 -18.29 -6.04
CA VAL A 84 3.94 -17.51 -4.83
C VAL A 84 2.66 -18.01 -4.13
N PHE A 85 1.64 -18.39 -4.88
CA PHE A 85 0.32 -18.78 -4.35
C PHE A 85 0.06 -20.29 -4.41
N LEU A 86 1.08 -21.13 -4.58
CA LEU A 86 0.94 -22.55 -4.96
C LEU A 86 -0.11 -23.32 -4.13
N GLU A 87 -0.12 -23.14 -2.80
CA GLU A 87 -1.03 -23.83 -1.88
C GLU A 87 -2.47 -23.27 -1.90
N LEU A 88 -2.68 -22.12 -2.54
CA LEU A 88 -3.93 -21.36 -2.59
C LEU A 88 -4.63 -21.44 -3.95
N LEU A 89 -3.96 -21.97 -4.97
CA LEU A 89 -4.47 -22.08 -6.33
C LEU A 89 -5.60 -23.12 -6.43
N THR A 90 -6.49 -22.88 -7.39
CA THR A 90 -7.53 -23.83 -7.80
C THR A 90 -7.29 -24.23 -9.24
N THR A 91 -7.23 -25.53 -9.48
CA THR A 91 -7.22 -26.10 -10.83
C THR A 91 -8.63 -26.55 -11.18
N ASP A 92 -9.16 -26.11 -12.32
CA ASP A 92 -10.43 -26.61 -12.83
C ASP A 92 -10.28 -27.96 -13.56
N ASP A 93 -11.40 -28.58 -13.92
CA ASP A 93 -11.42 -29.88 -14.60
C ASP A 93 -10.75 -29.85 -15.99
N SER A 94 -10.54 -28.65 -16.55
CA SER A 94 -9.85 -28.45 -17.83
C SER A 94 -8.35 -28.22 -17.65
N GLY A 95 -7.84 -28.23 -16.41
CA GLY A 95 -6.44 -27.99 -16.08
C GLY A 95 -6.07 -26.51 -15.96
N ASN A 96 -7.03 -25.59 -16.05
CA ASN A 96 -6.75 -24.17 -15.90
C ASN A 96 -6.52 -23.84 -14.43
N VAL A 97 -5.43 -23.11 -14.16
CA VAL A 97 -5.02 -22.73 -12.82
C VAL A 97 -5.44 -21.28 -12.58
N ALA A 98 -6.13 -21.04 -11.47
CA ALA A 98 -6.56 -19.70 -11.07
C ALA A 98 -6.56 -19.55 -9.55
N LEU A 99 -6.30 -18.33 -9.08
CA LEU A 99 -6.46 -17.97 -7.68
C LEU A 99 -7.86 -17.42 -7.48
N TYR A 100 -8.62 -17.97 -6.53
CA TYR A 100 -9.94 -17.46 -6.16
C TYR A 100 -9.95 -17.05 -4.70
N ILE A 101 -10.37 -15.82 -4.42
CA ILE A 101 -10.63 -15.31 -3.08
C ILE A 101 -12.14 -15.20 -2.91
N THR A 102 -12.69 -15.92 -1.95
CA THR A 102 -14.13 -15.98 -1.70
C THR A 102 -14.44 -15.49 -0.29
N VAL A 103 -15.25 -14.43 -0.21
CA VAL A 103 -15.85 -13.90 1.02
C VAL A 103 -17.27 -14.42 1.14
N LYS A 104 -17.60 -15.06 2.26
CA LYS A 104 -18.97 -15.45 2.61
C LYS A 104 -19.40 -14.70 3.85
N ALA A 105 -20.57 -14.08 3.78
CA ALA A 105 -21.19 -13.37 4.89
C ALA A 105 -22.54 -14.02 5.24
N GLN A 106 -22.83 -14.15 6.53
CA GLN A 106 -24.06 -14.73 7.07
C GLN A 106 -24.56 -13.93 8.28
N LEU A 107 -25.85 -13.60 8.30
CA LEU A 107 -26.48 -13.00 9.48
C LEU A 107 -26.50 -14.01 10.63
N MET A 108 -26.02 -13.60 11.81
CA MET A 108 -25.99 -14.43 13.00
C MET A 108 -27.22 -14.16 13.87
N ASP A 109 -28.00 -15.21 14.14
CA ASP A 109 -29.17 -15.25 15.04
C ASP A 109 -30.27 -14.19 14.79
N PRO A 110 -31.52 -14.61 14.50
CA PRO A 110 -32.67 -13.70 14.40
C PRO A 110 -32.85 -12.74 15.60
N LEU A 111 -32.38 -13.13 16.80
CA LEU A 111 -32.49 -12.35 18.03
C LEU A 111 -31.37 -11.30 18.20
N ARG A 112 -30.33 -11.33 17.36
CA ARG A 112 -29.19 -10.39 17.33
C ARG A 112 -28.90 -9.94 15.89
N PRO A 113 -29.85 -9.28 15.21
CA PRO A 113 -29.84 -9.05 13.76
C PRO A 113 -28.70 -8.16 13.23
N HIS A 114 -27.81 -7.66 14.09
CA HIS A 114 -26.67 -6.82 13.71
C HIS A 114 -25.33 -7.56 13.68
N ARG A 115 -25.29 -8.83 14.12
CA ARG A 115 -24.08 -9.64 14.05
C ARG A 115 -24.01 -10.34 12.69
N VAL A 116 -22.89 -10.16 12.02
CA VAL A 116 -22.59 -10.80 10.73
C VAL A 116 -21.36 -11.67 10.92
N SER A 117 -21.47 -12.95 10.60
CA SER A 117 -20.34 -13.87 10.47
C SER A 117 -19.74 -13.66 9.08
N VAL A 118 -18.43 -13.45 9.01
CA VAL A 118 -17.71 -13.25 7.75
C VAL A 118 -16.53 -14.20 7.70
N THR A 119 -16.40 -14.95 6.61
CA THR A 119 -15.28 -15.86 6.37
C THR A 119 -14.66 -15.57 5.00
N THR A 120 -13.33 -15.44 4.95
CA THR A 120 -12.57 -15.34 3.70
C THR A 120 -11.76 -16.62 3.52
N ARG A 121 -11.96 -17.31 2.39
CA ARG A 121 -11.25 -18.55 2.04
C ARG A 121 -10.88 -18.54 0.57
N THR A 122 -9.92 -19.37 0.19
CA THR A 122 -9.57 -19.54 -1.22
C THR A 122 -10.47 -20.57 -1.91
N GLY A 123 -10.40 -20.64 -3.23
CA GLY A 123 -11.22 -21.53 -4.05
C GLY A 123 -12.52 -20.89 -4.51
N ARG A 124 -12.99 -21.34 -5.69
CA ARG A 124 -14.14 -20.77 -6.41
C ARG A 124 -15.41 -20.64 -5.57
N ASN A 125 -15.63 -21.55 -4.63
CA ASN A 125 -16.76 -21.57 -3.70
C ASN A 125 -16.30 -21.48 -2.24
N GLY A 126 -15.07 -21.03 -1.97
CA GLY A 126 -14.49 -20.95 -0.62
C GLY A 126 -14.13 -22.30 0.01
N GLN A 127 -13.83 -23.31 -0.81
CA GLN A 127 -13.49 -24.67 -0.39
C GLN A 127 -12.01 -24.87 -0.05
N GLY A 128 -11.15 -23.93 -0.42
CA GLY A 128 -9.70 -23.98 -0.19
C GLY A 128 -9.30 -23.57 1.23
N PRO A 129 -7.99 -23.49 1.50
CA PRO A 129 -7.46 -22.98 2.75
C PRO A 129 -7.84 -21.52 3.03
N VAL A 130 -7.53 -21.06 4.25
CA VAL A 130 -7.68 -19.64 4.61
C VAL A 130 -6.55 -18.85 3.94
N LEU A 131 -6.86 -17.65 3.48
CA LEU A 131 -5.84 -16.73 2.97
C LEU A 131 -4.97 -16.25 4.13
N ASP A 132 -3.69 -16.62 4.12
CA ASP A 132 -2.74 -16.23 5.16
C ASP A 132 -2.36 -14.74 5.08
N GLY A 133 -1.67 -14.23 6.10
CA GLY A 133 -1.32 -12.81 6.18
C GLY A 133 -0.40 -12.37 5.04
N ALA A 134 0.60 -13.18 4.70
CA ALA A 134 1.58 -12.84 3.67
C ALA A 134 0.95 -12.77 2.27
N ALA A 135 0.17 -13.79 1.88
CA ALA A 135 -0.57 -13.78 0.62
C ALA A 135 -1.61 -12.66 0.58
N ARG A 136 -2.24 -12.34 1.72
CA ARG A 136 -3.20 -11.23 1.80
C ARG A 136 -2.55 -9.88 1.57
N GLU A 137 -1.36 -9.62 2.12
CA GLU A 137 -0.61 -8.38 1.86
C GLU A 137 -0.26 -8.21 0.38
N LEU A 138 0.06 -9.30 -0.33
CA LEU A 138 0.39 -9.28 -1.76
C LEU A 138 -0.82 -9.00 -2.67
N LEU A 139 -2.05 -9.21 -2.20
CA LEU A 139 -3.28 -9.05 -3.00
C LEU A 139 -4.00 -7.73 -2.76
N LYS A 140 -3.54 -6.90 -1.81
CA LYS A 140 -4.22 -5.66 -1.45
C LYS A 140 -4.35 -4.72 -2.63
N ALA A 141 -5.55 -4.16 -2.80
CA ALA A 141 -5.80 -3.14 -3.80
C ALA A 141 -5.42 -1.74 -3.26
N THR A 142 -4.97 -0.87 -4.14
CA THR A 142 -4.91 0.57 -3.85
C THR A 142 -6.26 1.16 -4.21
N TYR A 143 -6.97 1.75 -3.24
CA TYR A 143 -8.27 2.37 -3.46
C TYR A 143 -8.20 3.88 -3.27
N LEU A 144 -8.63 4.61 -4.29
CA LEU A 144 -8.81 6.06 -4.28
C LEU A 144 -10.30 6.35 -4.20
N ARG A 145 -10.73 6.86 -3.05
CA ARG A 145 -12.07 7.41 -2.83
C ARG A 145 -12.35 8.55 -3.81
N PRO A 146 -13.62 8.95 -3.99
CA PRO A 146 -13.95 10.17 -4.71
C PRO A 146 -13.08 11.33 -4.23
N LEU A 147 -12.26 11.85 -5.14
CA LEU A 147 -11.24 12.87 -4.83
C LEU A 147 -11.93 14.23 -4.68
N ARG A 148 -12.71 14.36 -3.61
CA ARG A 148 -13.43 15.60 -3.26
C ARG A 148 -12.50 16.61 -2.59
N ASP A 149 -11.50 16.12 -1.87
CA ASP A 149 -10.52 16.93 -1.16
C ASP A 149 -9.14 16.24 -1.13
N ALA A 150 -8.45 16.23 -2.28
CA ALA A 150 -7.08 15.73 -2.37
C ALA A 150 -6.09 16.54 -1.49
N GLU A 151 -6.42 17.80 -1.16
CA GLU A 151 -5.60 18.60 -0.25
C GLU A 151 -5.63 17.98 1.15
N ALA A 152 -6.81 17.64 1.68
CA ALA A 152 -6.94 16.95 2.95
C ALA A 152 -6.21 15.59 2.99
N GLU A 153 -6.24 14.82 1.90
CA GLU A 153 -5.54 13.52 1.81
C GLU A 153 -4.01 13.66 1.73
N LEU A 154 -3.49 14.75 1.14
CA LEU A 154 -2.05 15.03 1.02
C LEU A 154 -1.45 15.84 2.17
N ARG A 155 -2.27 16.32 3.11
CA ARG A 155 -1.81 17.10 4.26
C ARG A 155 -0.81 16.32 5.10
N SER A 156 0.22 17.01 5.57
CA SER A 156 1.17 16.50 6.53
C SER A 156 0.47 16.15 7.86
N GLY A 157 0.98 15.13 8.54
CA GLY A 157 0.39 14.62 9.78
C GLY A 157 0.52 13.11 9.92
N ARG A 158 0.09 12.63 11.10
CA ARG A 158 0.21 11.22 11.47
C ARG A 158 -0.55 10.32 10.50
N GLY A 159 0.15 9.38 9.88
CA GLY A 159 -0.40 8.49 8.87
C GLY A 159 -0.82 9.20 7.57
N SER A 160 -0.25 10.37 7.25
CA SER A 160 -0.56 11.10 6.00
C SER A 160 -0.38 10.19 4.79
N ARG A 161 -1.22 10.35 3.76
CA ARG A 161 -1.15 9.46 2.59
C ARG A 161 0.19 9.59 1.86
N LEU A 162 0.73 10.81 1.79
CA LEU A 162 2.06 11.06 1.25
C LEU A 162 3.16 10.32 2.02
N SER A 163 3.09 10.25 3.36
CA SER A 163 4.07 9.49 4.13
C SER A 163 4.05 8.00 3.78
N GLN A 164 2.85 7.42 3.63
CA GLN A 164 2.67 6.03 3.19
C GLN A 164 3.24 5.81 1.78
N ILE A 165 3.05 6.80 0.89
CA ILE A 165 3.64 6.83 -0.47
C ILE A 165 5.16 6.82 -0.42
N LEU A 166 5.76 7.65 0.42
CA LEU A 166 7.21 7.79 0.46
C LEU A 166 7.89 6.60 1.16
N VAL A 167 7.26 5.98 2.16
CA VAL A 167 7.79 4.75 2.81
C VAL A 167 8.02 3.63 1.78
N GLY A 168 7.13 3.50 0.79
CA GLY A 168 7.24 2.50 -0.27
C GLY A 168 8.24 2.84 -1.38
N TYR A 169 8.85 4.02 -1.37
CA TYR A 169 9.77 4.47 -2.41
C TYR A 169 11.19 3.92 -2.15
N PRO A 170 11.87 3.28 -3.13
CA PRO A 170 13.10 2.54 -2.86
C PRO A 170 14.22 3.41 -2.30
N ALA A 171 14.32 4.66 -2.75
CA ALA A 171 15.33 5.61 -2.27
C ALA A 171 15.10 6.05 -0.81
N MET A 172 13.90 5.85 -0.24
CA MET A 172 13.61 6.20 1.15
C MET A 172 14.06 5.13 2.13
N ARG A 173 14.39 3.91 1.67
CA ARG A 173 14.80 2.82 2.58
C ARG A 173 16.09 3.13 3.34
N GLU A 174 17.06 3.74 2.66
CA GLU A 174 18.35 4.13 3.24
C GLU A 174 18.25 5.37 4.15
N GLN A 175 17.13 6.09 4.11
CA GLN A 175 16.91 7.31 4.90
C GLN A 175 16.47 7.03 6.36
N GLY A 176 16.27 5.76 6.70
CA GLY A 176 15.83 5.33 8.02
C GLY A 176 16.95 5.06 9.04
N GLU A 177 18.21 5.06 8.60
CA GLU A 177 19.36 4.93 9.51
C GLU A 177 19.63 6.25 10.21
N ASP A 178 19.99 6.22 11.49
CA ASP A 178 20.46 7.42 12.19
C ASP A 178 21.95 7.61 11.91
N ASP A 179 22.28 8.64 11.12
CA ASP A 179 23.65 9.04 10.80
C ASP A 179 24.07 10.35 11.49
N PHE A 180 23.35 10.78 12.52
CA PHE A 180 23.69 12.00 13.23
C PHE A 180 24.97 11.85 14.06
N ASP A 181 25.96 12.70 13.77
CA ASP A 181 27.20 12.82 14.53
C ASP A 181 27.16 14.10 15.37
N GLU A 182 27.16 13.95 16.70
CA GLU A 182 27.13 15.06 17.65
C GLU A 182 28.40 15.93 17.64
N GLU A 183 29.58 15.35 17.36
CA GLU A 183 30.85 16.09 17.36
C GLU A 183 30.99 16.95 16.11
N SER A 184 30.70 16.37 14.93
CA SER A 184 30.77 17.09 13.66
C SER A 184 29.51 17.90 13.35
N GLY A 185 28.39 17.59 14.03
CA GLY A 185 27.08 18.18 13.77
C GLY A 185 26.51 17.80 12.40
N SER A 186 27.02 16.73 11.78
CA SER A 186 26.62 16.29 10.44
C SER A 186 25.48 15.27 10.49
N ALA A 187 24.58 15.34 9.51
CA ALA A 187 23.52 14.37 9.28
C ALA A 187 23.06 14.48 7.83
N SER A 188 22.90 13.35 7.15
CA SER A 188 22.52 13.29 5.74
C SER A 188 21.25 12.49 5.48
N THR A 189 20.92 11.55 6.36
CA THR A 189 19.67 10.80 6.31
C THR A 189 18.52 11.63 6.90
N LEU A 190 17.27 11.32 6.51
CA LEU A 190 16.09 11.98 7.09
C LEU A 190 16.00 11.75 8.62
N VAL A 191 16.32 10.55 9.11
CA VAL A 191 16.32 10.26 10.55
C VAL A 191 17.43 11.03 11.26
N GLY A 192 18.66 11.03 10.77
CA GLY A 192 19.75 11.80 11.36
C GLY A 192 19.47 13.31 11.36
N ILE A 193 18.87 13.86 10.28
CA ILE A 193 18.46 15.26 10.22
C ILE A 193 17.42 15.57 11.29
N LEU A 194 16.48 14.65 11.55
CA LEU A 194 15.49 14.79 12.60
C LEU A 194 16.15 14.74 13.99
N CYS A 195 17.00 13.75 14.28
CA CYS A 195 17.78 13.66 15.53
C CYS A 195 18.56 14.95 15.80
N ARG A 196 19.24 15.49 14.78
CA ARG A 196 19.95 16.76 14.87
C ARG A 196 19.02 17.92 15.22
N ALA A 197 17.86 18.01 14.56
CA ALA A 197 16.88 19.05 14.83
C ALA A 197 16.32 18.95 16.26
N GLU A 198 16.02 17.74 16.73
CA GLU A 198 15.56 17.49 18.11
C GLU A 198 16.60 17.91 19.14
N ARG A 199 17.87 17.64 18.86
CA ARG A 199 18.98 18.11 19.69
C ARG A 199 19.05 19.63 19.73
N HIS A 200 18.99 20.29 18.57
CA HIS A 200 19.02 21.75 18.49
C HIS A 200 17.83 22.41 19.20
N ILE A 201 16.64 21.79 19.14
CA ILE A 201 15.45 22.27 19.87
C ILE A 201 15.65 22.12 21.38
N SER A 202 16.16 20.97 21.83
CA SER A 202 16.43 20.71 23.24
C SER A 202 17.54 21.61 23.79
N ASP A 203 18.51 21.97 22.94
CA ASP A 203 19.62 22.86 23.29
C ASP A 203 19.26 24.35 23.23
N ASN A 204 18.08 24.70 22.73
CA ASN A 204 17.62 26.08 22.64
C ASN A 204 17.51 26.73 24.03
N GLU A 205 18.08 27.94 24.18
CA GLU A 205 18.13 28.66 25.46
C GLU A 205 16.74 28.94 26.06
N ALA A 206 15.73 29.25 25.24
CA ALA A 206 14.38 29.49 25.74
C ALA A 206 13.75 28.20 26.28
N VAL A 207 14.01 27.06 25.62
CA VAL A 207 13.54 25.74 26.06
C VAL A 207 14.24 25.33 27.35
N LYS A 208 15.57 25.50 27.44
CA LYS A 208 16.35 25.24 28.66
C LYS A 208 15.87 26.10 29.82
N THR A 209 15.69 27.40 29.61
CA THR A 209 15.20 28.33 30.63
C THR A 209 13.82 27.91 31.13
N ALA A 210 12.88 27.62 30.23
CA ALA A 210 11.54 27.16 30.61
C ALA A 210 11.58 25.84 31.39
N ARG A 211 12.43 24.89 30.98
CA ARG A 211 12.63 23.62 31.69
C ARG A 211 13.17 23.87 33.10
N ASP A 212 14.17 24.72 33.23
CA ASP A 212 14.83 25.02 34.50
C ASP A 212 13.88 25.78 35.44
N ASP A 213 13.06 26.70 34.92
CA ASP A 213 12.00 27.39 35.66
C ASP A 213 10.93 26.42 36.19
N ILE A 214 10.52 25.41 35.39
CA ILE A 214 9.59 24.37 35.83
C ILE A 214 10.21 23.54 36.98
N ASN A 215 11.46 23.10 36.78
CA ASN A 215 12.15 22.25 37.74
C ASN A 215 12.40 22.97 39.07
N THR A 216 12.97 24.17 39.01
CA THR A 216 13.36 24.95 40.19
C THR A 216 12.18 25.70 40.82
N GLY A 217 11.31 26.30 40.00
CA GLY A 217 10.18 27.10 40.45
C GLY A 217 9.03 26.29 41.02
N TYR A 218 8.86 25.04 40.58
CA TYR A 218 7.69 24.23 40.91
C TYR A 218 8.04 22.80 41.36
N LEU A 219 8.69 21.98 40.53
CA LEU A 219 8.86 20.53 40.81
C LEU A 219 9.70 20.24 42.06
N GLN A 220 10.72 21.05 42.34
CA GLN A 220 11.49 20.96 43.58
C GLN A 220 10.62 21.16 44.83
N LYS A 221 9.59 22.01 44.78
CA LYS A 221 8.67 22.24 45.91
C LYS A 221 7.72 21.07 46.15
N PHE A 222 7.52 20.23 45.14
CA PHE A 222 6.70 19.01 45.23
C PHE A 222 7.53 17.77 45.59
N SER A 223 8.86 17.87 45.60
CA SER A 223 9.74 16.77 45.98
C SER A 223 9.65 16.50 47.49
N ILE A 224 9.43 15.25 47.90
CA ILE A 224 9.28 14.85 49.32
C ILE A 224 10.36 13.83 49.68
N GLY A 225 11.15 14.13 50.71
CA GLY A 225 12.22 13.24 51.17
C GLY A 225 13.33 13.08 50.12
N SER A 226 13.59 11.85 49.68
CA SER A 226 14.57 11.53 48.64
C SER A 226 14.00 11.51 47.22
N ASP A 227 12.70 11.75 47.06
CA ASP A 227 12.03 11.61 45.76
C ASP A 227 12.12 12.92 44.98
N VAL A 228 13.01 12.96 43.98
CA VAL A 228 13.31 14.16 43.18
C VAL A 228 12.50 14.12 41.90
N LEU A 229 11.58 15.08 41.76
CA LEU A 229 10.80 15.27 40.54
C LEU A 229 11.59 16.11 39.54
N ARG A 230 11.78 15.57 38.33
CA ARG A 230 12.45 16.24 37.22
C ARG A 230 11.59 16.17 35.96
N GLY A 231 11.32 17.33 35.38
CA GLY A 231 10.67 17.46 34.09
C GLY A 231 11.70 17.75 33.00
N GLU A 232 11.48 17.18 31.81
CA GLU A 232 12.25 17.48 30.61
C GLU A 232 11.29 18.05 29.54
N ILE A 233 11.79 18.98 28.73
CA ILE A 233 11.08 19.50 27.56
C ILE A 233 11.87 19.06 26.34
N GLY A 234 11.24 18.33 25.44
CA GLY A 234 11.85 17.83 24.21
C GLY A 234 10.84 17.71 23.09
N VAL A 235 11.30 17.26 21.92
CA VAL A 235 10.42 16.91 20.82
C VAL A 235 9.70 15.60 21.17
N ALA A 236 8.40 15.53 20.86
CA ALA A 236 7.58 14.37 21.19
C ALA A 236 7.75 13.26 20.16
N GLY A 237 8.00 12.04 20.63
CA GLY A 237 8.17 10.84 19.80
C GLY A 237 9.64 10.49 19.56
N ASP A 238 9.88 9.29 19.04
CA ASP A 238 11.20 8.88 18.59
C ASP A 238 11.45 9.40 17.18
N ALA A 239 12.69 9.84 16.90
CA ALA A 239 13.13 10.17 15.56
C ALA A 239 13.10 8.94 14.66
N THR A 240 12.05 8.83 13.85
CA THR A 240 11.83 7.69 12.94
C THR A 240 11.61 8.18 11.52
N LEU A 241 11.89 7.32 10.54
CA LEU A 241 11.61 7.62 9.14
C LEU A 241 10.13 7.98 8.94
N ALA A 242 9.23 7.25 9.60
CA ALA A 242 7.79 7.55 9.55
C ALA A 242 7.52 9.00 10.00
N HIS A 243 8.05 9.42 11.14
CA HIS A 243 7.88 10.79 11.64
C HIS A 243 8.46 11.83 10.67
N ALA A 244 9.65 11.59 10.12
CA ALA A 244 10.25 12.48 9.14
C ALA A 244 9.35 12.66 7.90
N LEU A 245 8.82 11.55 7.37
CA LEU A 245 7.93 11.55 6.20
C LEU A 245 6.55 12.18 6.50
N GLU A 246 6.05 12.04 7.72
CA GLU A 246 4.79 12.67 8.17
C GLU A 246 4.86 14.20 8.20
N ARG A 247 6.07 14.80 8.22
CA ARG A 247 6.26 16.26 8.13
C ARG A 247 6.35 16.79 6.71
N LEU A 248 6.47 15.92 5.71
CA LEU A 248 6.58 16.33 4.32
C LEU A 248 5.20 16.69 3.75
N GLU A 249 5.19 17.69 2.88
CA GLU A 249 4.01 18.14 2.17
C GLU A 249 4.33 18.28 0.68
N LEU A 250 3.39 17.88 -0.17
CA LEU A 250 3.52 18.00 -1.61
C LEU A 250 2.60 19.11 -2.10
N ILE A 251 3.20 20.21 -2.56
CA ILE A 251 2.49 21.43 -2.95
C ILE A 251 2.75 21.73 -4.42
N LEU A 252 1.70 22.14 -5.15
CA LEU A 252 1.82 22.60 -6.52
C LEU A 252 2.24 24.07 -6.58
N PHE A 253 3.23 24.35 -7.42
CA PHE A 253 3.66 25.72 -7.73
C PHE A 253 3.29 26.05 -9.18
N ALA A 254 2.92 27.31 -9.43
CA ALA A 254 2.88 27.79 -10.81
C ALA A 254 4.31 27.76 -11.39
N GLY A 255 4.46 27.70 -12.71
CA GLY A 255 5.79 27.70 -13.37
C GLY A 255 6.67 28.92 -13.05
N THR A 256 6.12 29.93 -12.37
CA THR A 256 6.80 31.12 -11.84
C THR A 256 7.44 30.90 -10.46
N GLY A 257 7.24 29.75 -9.82
CA GLY A 257 7.76 29.43 -8.48
C GLY A 257 6.98 30.06 -7.32
N GLU A 258 5.94 30.84 -7.61
CA GLU A 258 5.06 31.40 -6.58
C GLU A 258 4.03 30.37 -6.11
N TRP A 259 3.83 30.34 -4.79
CA TRP A 259 2.77 29.56 -4.19
C TRP A 259 1.42 30.19 -4.52
N THR A 260 0.56 29.41 -5.17
CA THR A 260 -0.82 29.81 -5.45
C THR A 260 -1.75 28.67 -5.09
N LYS A 261 -2.96 28.99 -4.64
CA LYS A 261 -4.01 27.99 -4.47
C LYS A 261 -4.41 27.48 -5.85
N HIS A 262 -3.96 26.28 -6.20
CA HIS A 262 -4.42 25.61 -7.40
C HIS A 262 -5.83 25.09 -7.20
N GLY A 263 -6.61 25.01 -8.28
CA GLY A 263 -7.95 24.45 -8.23
C GLY A 263 -7.92 22.97 -7.84
N LEU A 264 -9.00 22.49 -7.19
CA LEU A 264 -9.18 21.10 -6.73
C LEU A 264 -8.76 20.05 -7.77
N GLY A 265 -8.99 20.30 -9.06
CA GLY A 265 -8.61 19.38 -10.13
C GLY A 265 -7.10 19.16 -10.30
N TYR A 266 -6.26 20.18 -10.09
CA TYR A 266 -4.81 19.99 -10.15
C TYR A 266 -4.28 19.21 -8.94
N ASN A 267 -4.86 19.46 -7.75
CA ASN A 267 -4.53 18.67 -6.56
C ASN A 267 -4.93 17.20 -6.75
N ASN A 268 -6.08 16.93 -7.37
CA ASN A 268 -6.50 15.57 -7.72
C ASN A 268 -5.51 14.90 -8.70
N ALA A 269 -5.02 15.63 -9.70
CA ALA A 269 -4.00 15.12 -10.63
C ALA A 269 -2.67 14.79 -9.91
N LEU A 270 -2.23 15.66 -9.01
CA LEU A 270 -1.03 15.45 -8.19
C LEU A 270 -1.18 14.20 -7.31
N PHE A 271 -2.32 14.07 -6.64
CA PHE A 271 -2.63 12.93 -5.78
C PHE A 271 -2.60 11.61 -6.56
N MET A 272 -3.31 11.53 -7.69
CA MET A 272 -3.28 10.35 -8.55
C MET A 272 -1.87 10.04 -9.06
N SER A 273 -1.08 11.06 -9.39
CA SER A 273 0.31 10.87 -9.85
C SER A 273 1.20 10.25 -8.78
N ALA A 274 1.02 10.65 -7.53
CA ALA A 274 1.78 10.10 -6.40
C ALA A 274 1.39 8.64 -6.11
N GLU A 275 0.11 8.29 -6.21
CA GLU A 275 -0.38 6.91 -6.08
C GLU A 275 0.14 5.99 -7.21
N LEU A 276 0.16 6.50 -8.44
CA LEU A 276 0.75 5.82 -9.59
C LEU A 276 2.27 5.61 -9.47
N LEU A 277 2.96 6.41 -8.65
CA LEU A 277 4.37 6.19 -8.36
C LEU A 277 4.56 4.97 -7.44
N LEU A 278 3.71 4.81 -6.43
CA LEU A 278 3.73 3.66 -5.51
C LEU A 278 3.43 2.33 -6.18
N LEU A 279 2.42 2.30 -7.05
CA LEU A 279 1.99 1.09 -7.75
C LEU A 279 3.11 0.43 -8.56
N ARG A 280 4.18 1.18 -8.90
CA ARG A 280 5.37 0.63 -9.56
C ARG A 280 6.16 -0.36 -8.70
N ASN A 281 5.98 -0.34 -7.38
CA ASN A 281 6.82 -1.09 -6.44
C ASN A 281 6.12 -2.28 -5.77
N SER A 282 4.82 -2.49 -6.02
CA SER A 282 4.11 -3.67 -5.51
C SER A 282 4.47 -4.91 -6.34
N ALA A 283 4.88 -5.98 -5.66
CA ALA A 283 5.43 -7.18 -6.29
C ALA A 283 4.39 -8.12 -6.94
N PHE A 284 3.09 -7.95 -6.64
CA PHE A 284 2.03 -8.81 -7.16
C PHE A 284 0.73 -8.01 -7.36
N ALA A 285 0.02 -8.26 -8.47
CA ALA A 285 -1.31 -7.73 -8.81
C ALA A 285 -1.60 -6.29 -8.36
N ALA A 286 -0.88 -5.31 -8.92
CA ALA A 286 -1.05 -3.88 -8.64
C ALA A 286 -2.44 -3.36 -9.08
N LEU A 287 -3.49 -3.66 -8.31
CA LEU A 287 -4.86 -3.26 -8.63
C LEU A 287 -5.15 -1.86 -8.07
N LEU A 288 -5.39 -0.91 -8.96
CA LEU A 288 -5.84 0.43 -8.64
C LEU A 288 -7.35 0.57 -8.85
N LEU A 289 -8.08 0.86 -7.79
CA LEU A 289 -9.50 1.16 -7.79
C LEU A 289 -9.68 2.67 -7.63
N ILE A 290 -10.30 3.35 -8.60
CA ILE A 290 -10.57 4.78 -8.54
C ILE A 290 -12.06 5.01 -8.66
N GLU A 291 -12.63 5.77 -7.72
CA GLU A 291 -14.02 6.20 -7.77
C GLU A 291 -14.11 7.68 -8.11
N GLU A 292 -15.05 8.05 -8.99
CA GLU A 292 -15.23 9.41 -9.51
C GLU A 292 -13.89 10.09 -9.95
N PRO A 293 -13.07 9.45 -10.83
CA PRO A 293 -11.80 10.03 -11.28
C PRO A 293 -11.96 11.41 -11.93
N GLU A 294 -13.15 11.72 -12.45
CA GLU A 294 -13.51 12.99 -13.07
C GLU A 294 -13.82 14.13 -12.09
N ALA A 295 -13.95 13.83 -10.79
CA ALA A 295 -14.37 14.79 -9.78
C ALA A 295 -13.44 16.02 -9.76
N HIS A 296 -14.03 17.21 -9.83
CA HIS A 296 -13.34 18.50 -9.82
C HIS A 296 -12.31 18.73 -10.95
N LEU A 297 -12.24 17.85 -11.95
CA LEU A 297 -11.38 18.01 -13.12
C LEU A 297 -12.12 18.76 -14.24
N ASN A 298 -11.40 19.65 -14.94
CA ASN A 298 -11.90 20.17 -16.20
C ASN A 298 -11.78 19.09 -17.31
N PRO A 299 -12.53 19.20 -18.42
CA PRO A 299 -12.55 18.16 -19.46
C PRO A 299 -11.18 17.82 -20.05
N GLN A 300 -10.26 18.80 -20.17
CA GLN A 300 -8.92 18.57 -20.70
C GLN A 300 -8.07 17.71 -19.75
N LEU A 301 -8.14 17.99 -18.45
CA LEU A 301 -7.45 17.21 -17.42
C LEU A 301 -8.02 15.80 -17.30
N GLN A 302 -9.34 15.63 -17.45
CA GLN A 302 -9.98 14.32 -17.48
C GLN A 302 -9.37 13.45 -18.60
N THR A 303 -9.26 13.98 -19.83
CA THR A 303 -8.62 13.25 -20.94
C THR A 303 -7.18 12.88 -20.61
N ARG A 304 -6.37 13.84 -20.12
CA ARG A 304 -4.95 13.60 -19.80
C ARG A 304 -4.75 12.53 -18.73
N ILE A 305 -5.58 12.53 -17.70
CA ILE A 305 -5.52 11.54 -16.62
C ILE A 305 -5.92 10.16 -17.15
N MET A 306 -6.97 10.07 -17.96
CA MET A 306 -7.38 8.79 -18.55
C MET A 306 -6.31 8.24 -19.50
N ASP A 307 -5.66 9.09 -20.29
CA ASP A 307 -4.54 8.69 -21.15
C ASP A 307 -3.37 8.16 -20.30
N LEU A 308 -2.99 8.89 -19.23
CA LEU A 308 -1.95 8.46 -18.30
C LEU A 308 -2.26 7.11 -17.64
N LEU A 309 -3.50 6.90 -17.17
CA LEU A 309 -3.93 5.65 -16.56
C LEU A 309 -3.84 4.48 -17.55
N ARG A 310 -4.23 4.70 -18.80
CA ARG A 310 -4.15 3.70 -19.87
C ARG A 310 -2.71 3.35 -20.21
N GLU A 311 -1.88 4.35 -20.48
CA GLU A 311 -0.45 4.17 -20.79
C GLU A 311 0.26 3.39 -19.68
N ARG A 312 -0.07 3.67 -18.42
CA ARG A 312 0.51 2.96 -17.27
C ARG A 312 0.03 1.52 -17.17
N ALA A 313 -1.25 1.25 -17.41
CA ALA A 313 -1.78 -0.11 -17.39
C ALA A 313 -1.15 -0.97 -18.50
N GLU A 314 -1.00 -0.43 -19.71
CA GLU A 314 -0.36 -1.11 -20.85
C GLU A 314 1.14 -1.37 -20.60
N ALA A 315 1.85 -0.40 -20.00
CA ALA A 315 3.26 -0.58 -19.65
C ALA A 315 3.46 -1.67 -18.59
N ALA A 316 2.56 -1.79 -17.62
CA ALA A 316 2.59 -2.84 -16.60
C ALA A 316 2.34 -4.22 -17.22
N GLU A 317 1.36 -4.34 -18.12
CA GLU A 317 1.08 -5.58 -18.85
C GLU A 317 2.28 -6.04 -19.68
N THR A 318 2.95 -5.11 -20.36
CA THR A 318 4.15 -5.41 -21.16
C THR A 318 5.32 -5.90 -20.31
N GLN A 319 5.48 -5.36 -19.10
CA GLN A 319 6.53 -5.79 -18.15
C GLN A 319 6.23 -7.16 -17.55
N ALA A 320 4.97 -7.47 -17.23
CA ALA A 320 4.55 -8.77 -16.72
C ALA A 320 4.78 -9.91 -17.73
N HIS A 321 4.65 -9.63 -19.04
CA HIS A 321 4.88 -10.63 -20.10
C HIS A 321 6.36 -10.80 -20.51
N HIS A 322 7.27 -9.95 -20.01
CA HIS A 322 8.71 -10.01 -20.30
C HIS A 322 9.58 -9.75 -19.06
N PRO A 323 9.66 -10.70 -18.10
CA PRO A 323 10.42 -10.51 -16.86
C PRO A 323 11.95 -10.46 -17.04
N SER A 324 12.50 -10.73 -18.24
CA SER A 324 13.94 -10.94 -18.43
C SER A 324 14.80 -9.67 -18.64
N ARG A 325 14.40 -8.48 -18.16
CA ARG A 325 15.19 -7.25 -18.39
C ARG A 325 15.45 -6.32 -17.20
N SER A 326 15.03 -6.63 -15.97
CA SER A 326 15.20 -5.69 -14.84
C SER A 326 15.84 -6.27 -13.57
N SER A 327 16.58 -7.37 -13.66
CA SER A 327 17.45 -7.83 -12.56
C SER A 327 18.93 -7.79 -12.96
N SER A 328 19.50 -6.59 -13.07
CA SER A 328 20.94 -6.43 -12.89
C SER A 328 21.20 -6.32 -11.39
N PRO A 329 21.93 -7.25 -10.75
CA PRO A 329 22.37 -7.05 -9.37
C PRO A 329 23.29 -5.82 -9.31
N PRO A 330 23.35 -5.09 -8.19
CA PRO A 330 24.25 -3.95 -8.07
C PRO A 330 25.69 -4.42 -8.30
N THR A 331 26.30 -3.91 -9.37
CA THR A 331 27.71 -4.10 -9.67
C THR A 331 28.53 -3.61 -8.49
N ALA A 332 29.21 -4.52 -7.80
CA ALA A 332 30.22 -4.19 -6.82
C ALA A 332 31.30 -3.28 -7.44
N PRO A 333 31.82 -2.28 -6.72
CA PRO A 333 32.82 -1.38 -7.27
C PRO A 333 34.13 -2.14 -7.50
N THR A 334 34.50 -2.31 -8.77
CA THR A 334 35.81 -2.82 -9.17
C THR A 334 36.90 -1.80 -8.82
N SER A 335 37.77 -2.17 -7.88
CA SER A 335 39.04 -1.50 -7.58
C SER A 335 40.02 -1.61 -8.77
N PRO A 336 40.83 -0.56 -9.07
CA PRO A 336 41.78 -0.59 -10.18
C PRO A 336 43.21 -0.84 -9.69
N TRP A 337 43.81 -2.00 -9.97
CA TRP A 337 45.28 -2.12 -10.05
C TRP A 337 45.72 -3.11 -11.15
N PRO A 338 46.90 -2.90 -11.78
CA PRO A 338 47.16 -3.35 -13.13
C PRO A 338 47.92 -4.68 -13.25
N SER A 339 47.92 -5.16 -14.49
CA SER A 339 48.53 -6.35 -15.08
C SER A 339 49.90 -6.79 -14.55
N ARG A 340 50.07 -8.12 -14.40
CA ARG A 340 51.28 -8.84 -14.81
C ARG A 340 50.94 -10.23 -15.38
N SER A 341 51.53 -10.50 -16.53
CA SER A 341 51.66 -11.79 -17.21
C SER A 341 52.62 -12.73 -16.45
N ASN A 342 52.36 -14.04 -16.42
CA ASN A 342 53.22 -15.08 -17.06
C ASN A 342 52.72 -16.53 -16.83
N THR A 343 52.77 -17.31 -17.92
CA THR A 343 53.11 -18.76 -18.05
C THR A 343 52.33 -19.88 -17.32
N SER A 344 51.83 -20.79 -18.16
CA SER A 344 51.19 -22.13 -18.03
C SER A 344 52.09 -23.25 -17.39
N PRO A 345 51.76 -24.57 -17.43
CA PRO A 345 50.51 -25.37 -17.24
C PRO A 345 50.71 -26.63 -16.31
N TRP A 346 49.77 -27.61 -16.33
CA TRP A 346 49.74 -28.98 -15.71
C TRP A 346 49.08 -29.05 -14.31
N LEU A 347 48.16 -29.98 -13.94
CA LEU A 347 47.93 -31.38 -14.31
C LEU A 347 46.42 -31.75 -14.34
N ARG A 348 46.08 -32.74 -15.17
CA ARG A 348 44.88 -33.60 -15.09
C ARG A 348 45.11 -34.72 -14.06
N ALA A 349 44.07 -35.15 -13.33
CA ALA A 349 43.70 -36.57 -13.14
C ALA A 349 42.41 -36.71 -12.30
N ASN A 350 41.58 -37.68 -12.69
CA ASN A 350 40.26 -38.04 -12.13
C ASN A 350 40.40 -39.12 -11.01
N PRO A 351 39.28 -39.53 -10.34
CA PRO A 351 39.25 -40.10 -8.98
C PRO A 351 39.44 -41.63 -8.92
N PRO A 352 39.37 -42.26 -7.72
CA PRO A 352 38.21 -43.12 -7.48
C PRO A 352 37.66 -43.21 -6.04
N SER A 353 36.42 -43.67 -6.01
CA SER A 353 35.53 -44.20 -4.97
C SER A 353 36.11 -45.21 -3.97
N VAL A 354 35.67 -45.16 -2.70
CA VAL A 354 35.43 -46.33 -1.80
C VAL A 354 34.41 -45.96 -0.68
N LEU A 355 33.21 -46.56 -0.71
CA LEU A 355 32.45 -47.03 0.48
C LEU A 355 33.00 -48.43 0.86
N PRO A 356 32.92 -48.97 2.09
CA PRO A 356 31.64 -49.17 2.80
C PRO A 356 31.68 -49.30 4.35
N GLN A 357 30.51 -49.67 4.90
CA GLN A 357 30.18 -50.40 6.14
C GLN A 357 29.58 -49.55 7.28
N GLY A 358 28.42 -49.92 7.84
CA GLY A 358 27.59 -51.13 7.63
C GLY A 358 26.21 -51.00 8.26
#